data_AF-A0A2D8HUL3-F1
#
_entry.id   AF-A0A2D8HUL3-F1
#
_cell.length_a   1.000
_cell.length_b   1.000
_cell.length_c   1.000
_cell.angle_alpha   90.00
_cell.angle_beta   90.00
_cell.angle_gamma   90.00
#
_symmetry.space_group_name_H-M   'P 1'
#
loop_
_entity.id
_entity.type
_entity.pdbx_description
1 polymer ?
#
loop_
_entity_poly.entity_id
_entity_poly.type
_entity_poly.pdbx_seq_one_letter_code
_entity_poly.pdbx_strand_id
1 'polypeptide(L)'
;MSELTHLNQHGEAHMVDVADKATTTRIAVAQSRLRSRTDVIELLEAAAAKKGDVLATARIAGIMAAKKCSELIPLCHPLALTKVTIDFELDHEKGEVRIQSLCKVTGSTGVEMEALTAASVAALTVYDMCKAVDPAMVITDTCLLEKEGGKRGHWTRGGTPL
;
A
#
# COMPACT_ATOMS: atom_id res chain seq x y z
N MET A 1 -15.46 18.11 15.25
CA MET A 1 -15.77 18.04 13.81
C MET A 1 -14.53 17.55 13.09
N SER A 2 -14.65 16.55 12.23
CA SER A 2 -13.56 16.02 11.41
C SER A 2 -13.34 16.94 10.21
N GLU A 3 -12.36 17.85 10.32
CA GLU A 3 -11.99 18.78 9.24
C GLU A 3 -11.05 18.12 8.23
N LEU A 4 -11.22 18.46 6.94
CA LEU A 4 -10.29 18.10 5.88
C LEU A 4 -9.02 18.93 6.04
N THR A 5 -7.91 18.30 6.44
CA THR A 5 -6.67 19.03 6.77
C THR A 5 -5.88 19.51 5.55
N HIS A 6 -6.20 19.02 4.35
CA HIS A 6 -5.49 19.36 3.11
C HIS A 6 -6.09 20.56 2.35
N LEU A 7 -7.06 21.25 2.96
CA LEU A 7 -7.67 22.45 2.41
C LEU A 7 -7.31 23.65 3.31
N ASN A 8 -6.99 24.80 2.71
CA ASN A 8 -6.85 26.05 3.45
C ASN A 8 -8.22 26.66 3.78
N GLN A 9 -8.23 27.82 4.44
CA GLN A 9 -9.46 28.55 4.82
C GLN A 9 -10.34 28.99 3.63
N HIS A 10 -9.79 28.99 2.41
CA HIS A 10 -10.50 29.30 1.16
C HIS A 10 -10.95 28.04 0.41
N GLY A 11 -10.68 26.84 0.96
CA GLY A 11 -11.00 25.56 0.31
C GLY A 11 -9.99 25.12 -0.74
N GLU A 12 -8.81 25.73 -0.81
CA GLU A 12 -7.77 25.41 -1.79
C GLU A 12 -6.80 24.35 -1.25
N ALA A 13 -6.28 23.52 -2.14
CA ALA A 13 -5.31 22.48 -1.81
C ALA A 13 -4.03 23.07 -1.18
N HIS A 14 -3.65 22.55 -0.01
CA HIS A 14 -2.46 22.98 0.72
C HIS A 14 -1.78 21.78 1.41
N MET A 15 -0.44 21.73 1.34
CA MET A 15 0.36 20.74 2.06
C MET A 15 0.54 21.20 3.51
N VAL A 16 0.01 20.44 4.46
CA VAL A 16 0.03 20.78 5.89
C VAL A 16 1.46 20.92 6.41
N ASP A 17 1.75 22.01 7.12
CA ASP A 17 3.02 22.15 7.84
C ASP A 17 3.10 21.14 9.01
N VAL A 18 4.23 20.47 9.11
CA VAL A 18 4.52 19.44 10.12
C VAL A 18 5.79 19.73 10.92
N ALA A 19 6.41 20.89 10.73
CA ALA A 19 7.67 21.27 11.37
C ALA A 19 7.63 21.16 12.91
N ASP A 20 6.54 21.63 13.53
CA ASP A 20 6.39 21.63 15.00
C ASP A 20 5.90 20.30 15.56
N LYS A 21 5.61 19.31 14.71
CA LYS A 21 5.15 17.98 15.16
C LYS A 21 6.35 17.14 15.60
N ALA A 22 6.20 16.46 16.73
CA ALA A 22 7.23 15.55 17.24
C ALA A 22 7.58 14.45 16.24
N THR A 23 8.89 14.20 16.09
CA THR A 23 9.43 13.08 15.33
C THR A 23 9.29 11.80 16.14
N THR A 24 8.57 10.82 15.59
CA THR A 24 8.36 9.51 16.23
C THR A 24 8.51 8.40 15.20
N THR A 25 8.76 7.17 15.66
CA THR A 25 8.59 5.98 14.82
C THR A 25 7.13 5.86 14.41
N ARG A 26 6.89 5.60 13.13
CA ARG A 26 5.57 5.44 12.54
C ARG A 26 5.55 4.26 11.59
N ILE A 27 4.49 3.46 11.68
CA ILE A 27 4.29 2.26 10.89
C ILE A 27 2.91 2.34 10.25
N ALA A 28 2.79 1.87 9.02
CA ALA A 28 1.51 1.62 8.39
C ALA A 28 1.54 0.27 7.67
N VAL A 29 0.46 -0.48 7.82
CA VAL A 29 0.20 -1.72 7.08
C VAL A 29 -1.04 -1.50 6.22
N ALA A 30 -0.95 -1.78 4.93
CA ALA A 30 -2.06 -1.72 4.00
C ALA A 30 -2.15 -3.01 3.21
N GLN A 31 -3.31 -3.26 2.60
CA GLN A 31 -3.50 -4.37 1.67
C GLN A 31 -4.10 -3.90 0.35
N SER A 32 -4.00 -4.75 -0.66
CA SER A 32 -4.85 -4.81 -1.84
C SER A 32 -5.14 -6.28 -2.15
N ARG A 33 -6.23 -6.56 -2.85
CA ARG A 33 -6.56 -7.90 -3.35
C ARG A 33 -6.66 -7.87 -4.86
N LEU A 34 -6.25 -8.94 -5.51
CA LEU A 34 -6.47 -9.16 -6.94
C LEU A 34 -7.24 -10.47 -7.10
N ARG A 35 -8.44 -10.40 -7.65
CA ARG A 35 -9.27 -11.56 -7.95
C ARG A 35 -9.11 -11.96 -9.40
N SER A 36 -9.06 -13.25 -9.64
CA SER A 36 -8.81 -13.89 -10.92
C SER A 36 -9.49 -15.26 -10.95
N ARG A 37 -9.44 -15.94 -12.09
CA ARG A 37 -9.76 -17.38 -12.13
C ARG A 37 -8.72 -18.20 -11.36
N THR A 38 -9.13 -19.38 -10.86
CA THR A 38 -8.27 -20.27 -10.06
C THR A 38 -7.07 -20.81 -10.85
N ASP A 39 -7.21 -21.07 -12.15
CA ASP A 39 -6.12 -21.51 -13.04
C ASP A 39 -4.98 -20.49 -13.13
N VAL A 40 -5.30 -19.20 -13.00
CA VAL A 40 -4.29 -18.13 -12.99
C VAL A 40 -3.52 -18.10 -11.67
N ILE A 41 -4.18 -18.38 -10.55
CA ILE A 41 -3.54 -18.47 -9.24
C ILE A 41 -2.56 -19.65 -9.19
N GLU A 42 -2.96 -20.80 -9.73
CA GLU A 42 -2.08 -21.97 -9.90
C GLU A 42 -0.87 -21.65 -10.80
N LEU A 43 -1.10 -20.92 -11.90
CA LEU A 43 -0.02 -20.47 -12.78
C LEU A 43 0.96 -19.55 -12.06
N LEU A 44 0.47 -18.63 -11.22
CA LEU A 44 1.31 -17.73 -10.41
C LEU A 44 2.18 -18.50 -9.43
N GLU A 45 1.60 -19.48 -8.73
CA GLU A 45 2.35 -20.34 -7.79
C GLU A 45 3.42 -21.15 -8.52
N ALA A 46 3.07 -21.77 -9.66
CA ALA A 46 4.00 -22.53 -10.46
C ALA A 46 5.11 -21.66 -11.08
N ALA A 47 4.80 -20.41 -11.45
CA ALA A 47 5.76 -19.45 -11.96
C ALA A 47 6.72 -18.98 -10.86
N ALA A 48 6.27 -18.89 -9.60
CA ALA A 48 7.11 -18.55 -8.47
C ALA A 48 8.26 -19.54 -8.22
N ALA A 49 8.12 -20.79 -8.68
CA ALA A 49 9.17 -21.80 -8.62
C ALA A 49 10.27 -21.63 -9.70
N LYS A 50 10.10 -20.73 -10.68
CA LYS A 50 11.05 -20.53 -11.80
C LYS A 50 11.77 -19.18 -11.67
N LYS A 51 13.02 -19.08 -12.17
CA LYS A 51 13.81 -17.83 -12.18
C LYS A 51 13.08 -16.75 -12.99
N GLY A 52 12.55 -15.74 -12.31
CA GLY A 52 11.76 -14.65 -12.90
C GLY A 52 10.28 -14.81 -12.56
N ASP A 53 9.93 -14.41 -11.34
CA ASP A 53 8.60 -14.58 -10.77
C ASP A 53 7.81 -13.27 -10.83
N VAL A 54 6.55 -13.36 -11.25
CA VAL A 54 5.56 -12.28 -11.20
C VAL A 54 5.51 -11.63 -9.82
N LEU A 55 5.53 -12.42 -8.75
CA LEU A 55 5.47 -11.89 -7.38
C LEU A 55 6.77 -11.18 -7.00
N ALA A 56 7.92 -11.62 -7.48
CA ALA A 56 9.20 -10.94 -7.27
C ALA A 56 9.22 -9.57 -7.97
N THR A 57 8.74 -9.49 -9.22
CA THR A 57 8.60 -8.23 -9.96
C THR A 57 7.61 -7.29 -9.27
N ALA A 58 6.45 -7.79 -8.85
CA ALA A 58 5.45 -7.02 -8.12
C ALA A 58 5.97 -6.51 -6.76
N ARG A 59 6.81 -7.29 -6.07
CA ARG A 59 7.48 -6.89 -4.84
C ARG A 59 8.39 -5.68 -5.05
N ILE A 60 9.23 -5.73 -6.09
CA ILE A 60 10.12 -4.62 -6.45
C ILE A 60 9.31 -3.38 -6.81
N ALA A 61 8.27 -3.54 -7.64
CA ALA A 61 7.40 -2.45 -8.04
C ALA A 61 6.71 -1.78 -6.83
N GLY A 62 6.18 -2.57 -5.88
CA GLY A 62 5.59 -2.03 -4.65
C GLY A 62 6.61 -1.27 -3.79
N ILE A 63 7.83 -1.79 -3.61
CA ILE A 63 8.91 -1.10 -2.88
C ILE A 63 9.31 0.21 -3.56
N MET A 64 9.40 0.22 -4.89
CA MET A 64 9.70 1.43 -5.65
C MET A 64 8.57 2.46 -5.52
N ALA A 65 7.31 2.00 -5.60
CA ALA A 65 6.14 2.85 -5.51
C ALA A 65 6.02 3.52 -4.13
N ALA A 66 6.30 2.81 -3.04
CA ALA A 66 6.35 3.39 -1.70
C ALA A 66 7.29 4.61 -1.64
N LYS A 67 8.50 4.49 -2.21
CA LYS A 67 9.49 5.57 -2.24
C LYS A 67 9.10 6.74 -3.14
N LYS A 68 8.24 6.50 -4.12
CA LYS A 68 7.72 7.51 -5.07
C LYS A 68 6.35 8.06 -4.68
N CYS A 69 5.84 7.75 -3.48
CA CYS A 69 4.48 8.12 -3.09
C CYS A 69 4.24 9.64 -3.20
N SER A 70 5.17 10.47 -2.76
CA SER A 70 5.07 11.93 -2.85
C SER A 70 5.18 12.49 -4.27
N GLU A 71 5.69 11.73 -5.24
CA GLU A 71 5.66 12.08 -6.66
C GLU A 71 4.27 11.80 -7.29
N LEU A 72 3.49 10.90 -6.69
CA LEU A 72 2.19 10.44 -7.19
C LEU A 72 1.02 11.10 -6.48
N ILE A 73 1.13 11.30 -5.17
CA ILE A 73 0.08 11.88 -4.32
C ILE A 73 0.43 13.35 -4.03
N PRO A 74 -0.26 14.34 -4.64
CA PRO A 74 0.23 15.72 -4.75
C PRO A 74 0.57 16.45 -3.45
N LEU A 75 -0.09 16.11 -2.34
CA LEU A 75 0.06 16.80 -1.06
C LEU A 75 0.75 15.94 0.03
N CYS A 76 1.34 14.81 -0.36
CA CYS A 76 2.16 13.99 0.52
C CYS A 76 3.55 14.63 0.70
N HIS A 77 4.04 14.64 1.93
CA HIS A 77 5.41 15.04 2.22
C HIS A 77 6.39 14.00 1.65
N PRO A 78 7.58 14.42 1.17
CA PRO A 78 8.66 13.48 0.90
C PRO A 78 9.18 12.89 2.21
N LEU A 79 9.24 11.55 2.31
CA LEU A 79 9.65 10.83 3.51
C LEU A 79 10.84 9.91 3.25
N ALA A 80 11.85 9.96 4.13
CA ALA A 80 12.97 9.04 4.12
C ALA A 80 12.57 7.70 4.77
N LEU A 81 11.91 6.84 4.00
CA LEU A 81 11.44 5.53 4.48
C LEU A 81 12.60 4.67 5.00
N THR A 82 12.37 4.06 6.17
CA THR A 82 13.35 3.23 6.88
C THR A 82 13.15 1.74 6.65
N LYS A 83 11.93 1.31 6.30
CA LYS A 83 11.59 -0.06 5.93
C LYS A 83 10.39 -0.07 5.00
N VAL A 84 10.43 -0.94 3.98
CA VAL A 84 9.28 -1.29 3.14
C VAL A 84 9.29 -2.81 2.95
N THR A 85 8.16 -3.47 3.17
CA THR A 85 7.95 -4.89 2.79
C THR A 85 6.65 -5.02 2.00
N ILE A 86 6.61 -5.99 1.10
CA ILE A 86 5.43 -6.35 0.31
C ILE A 86 5.34 -7.86 0.35
N ASP A 87 4.27 -8.41 0.88
CA ASP A 87 4.06 -9.85 1.07
C ASP A 87 2.81 -10.30 0.30
N PHE A 88 2.84 -11.53 -0.18
CA PHE A 88 1.80 -12.09 -1.04
C PHE A 88 1.26 -13.37 -0.42
N GLU A 89 -0.06 -13.54 -0.47
CA GLU A 89 -0.74 -14.77 -0.09
C GLU A 89 -1.72 -15.15 -1.20
N LEU A 90 -1.59 -16.37 -1.69
CA LEU A 90 -2.40 -16.93 -2.76
C LEU A 90 -3.54 -17.75 -2.13
N ASP A 91 -4.79 -17.35 -2.37
CA ASP A 91 -6.00 -18.07 -1.95
C ASP A 91 -6.61 -18.76 -3.16
N HIS A 92 -6.34 -20.05 -3.31
CA HIS A 92 -6.79 -20.87 -4.44
C HIS A 92 -8.29 -21.06 -4.46
N GLU A 93 -8.91 -21.22 -3.29
CA GLU A 93 -10.36 -21.44 -3.19
C GLU A 93 -11.13 -20.21 -3.65
N LYS A 94 -10.60 -19.00 -3.37
CA LYS A 94 -11.22 -17.74 -3.77
C LYS A 94 -10.73 -17.16 -5.09
N GLY A 95 -9.70 -17.76 -5.70
CA GLY A 95 -9.07 -17.21 -6.90
C GLY A 95 -8.45 -15.83 -6.64
N GLU A 96 -7.76 -15.65 -5.51
CA GLU A 96 -7.34 -14.32 -5.04
C GLU A 96 -5.85 -14.26 -4.68
N VAL A 97 -5.19 -13.16 -5.03
CA VAL A 97 -3.89 -12.77 -4.48
C VAL A 97 -4.11 -11.64 -3.48
N ARG A 98 -3.82 -11.90 -2.21
CA ARG A 98 -3.74 -10.85 -1.19
C ARG A 98 -2.33 -10.29 -1.16
N ILE A 99 -2.24 -8.97 -1.23
CA ILE A 99 -0.99 -8.21 -1.28
C ILE A 99 -0.96 -7.31 -0.06
N GLN A 100 -0.03 -7.54 0.87
CA GLN A 100 0.12 -6.75 2.07
C GLN A 100 1.41 -5.95 2.02
N SER A 101 1.34 -4.66 2.28
CA SER A 101 2.50 -3.77 2.36
C SER A 101 2.68 -3.24 3.76
N LEU A 102 3.93 -3.16 4.23
CA LEU A 102 4.29 -2.45 5.46
C LEU A 102 5.30 -1.35 5.12
N CYS A 103 5.05 -0.13 5.57
CA CYS A 103 5.98 0.99 5.51
C CYS A 103 6.33 1.49 6.91
N LYS A 104 7.57 1.91 7.12
CA LYS A 104 8.06 2.49 8.38
C LYS A 104 8.90 3.73 8.13
N VAL A 105 8.71 4.76 8.96
CA VAL A 105 9.54 5.96 9.00
C VAL A 105 9.80 6.39 10.44
N THR A 106 10.84 7.19 10.64
CA THR A 106 10.98 8.05 11.81
C THR A 106 10.75 9.49 11.35
N GLY A 107 9.62 10.10 11.71
CA GLY A 107 9.24 11.40 11.18
C GLY A 107 8.01 12.04 11.84
N SER A 108 7.63 13.20 11.33
CA SER A 108 6.58 14.07 11.90
C SER A 108 5.19 13.83 11.30
N THR A 109 5.08 13.02 10.24
CA THR A 109 3.82 12.62 9.59
C THR A 109 3.79 11.11 9.35
N GLY A 110 2.58 10.56 9.19
CA GLY A 110 2.35 9.13 8.99
C GLY A 110 2.81 8.62 7.62
N VAL A 111 2.77 7.30 7.45
CA VAL A 111 3.18 6.58 6.24
C VAL A 111 2.05 5.74 5.63
N GLU A 112 0.80 6.12 5.91
CA GLU A 112 -0.38 5.43 5.41
C GLU A 112 -0.39 5.40 3.87
N MET A 113 -0.04 6.52 3.25
CA MET A 113 -0.09 6.68 1.81
C MET A 113 1.02 5.89 1.11
N GLU A 114 2.22 5.78 1.71
CA GLU A 114 3.30 4.97 1.18
C GLU A 114 2.91 3.49 1.18
N ALA A 115 2.28 3.00 2.26
CA ALA A 115 1.78 1.63 2.31
C ALA A 115 0.68 1.40 1.26
N LEU A 116 -0.35 2.25 1.21
CA LEU A 116 -1.45 2.12 0.24
C LEU A 116 -0.94 2.16 -1.20
N THR A 117 -0.02 3.06 -1.51
CA THR A 117 0.59 3.19 -2.85
C THR A 117 1.38 1.94 -3.20
N ALA A 118 2.14 1.39 -2.25
CA ALA A 118 2.91 0.18 -2.45
C ALA A 118 2.04 -1.04 -2.76
N ALA A 119 0.97 -1.26 -1.99
CA ALA A 119 0.02 -2.34 -2.24
C ALA A 119 -0.70 -2.18 -3.60
N SER A 120 -1.08 -0.94 -3.94
CA SER A 120 -1.77 -0.63 -5.20
C SER A 120 -0.90 -0.94 -6.42
N VAL A 121 0.36 -0.47 -6.42
CA VAL A 121 1.25 -0.67 -7.56
C VAL A 121 1.73 -2.12 -7.66
N ALA A 122 1.92 -2.81 -6.53
CA ALA A 122 2.15 -4.25 -6.55
C ALA A 122 0.97 -4.99 -7.21
N ALA A 123 -0.28 -4.63 -6.88
CA ALA A 123 -1.47 -5.22 -7.51
C ALA A 123 -1.54 -4.93 -9.01
N LEU A 124 -1.28 -3.68 -9.43
CA LEU A 124 -1.21 -3.30 -10.84
C LEU A 124 -0.10 -4.06 -11.59
N THR A 125 1.00 -4.38 -10.92
CA THR A 125 2.10 -5.13 -11.52
C THR A 125 1.73 -6.61 -11.69
N VAL A 126 1.07 -7.23 -10.70
CA VAL A 126 0.52 -8.58 -10.88
C VAL A 126 -0.48 -8.60 -12.04
N TYR A 127 -1.37 -7.60 -12.10
CA TYR A 127 -2.30 -7.47 -13.23
C TYR A 127 -1.56 -7.39 -14.56
N ASP A 128 -0.57 -6.49 -14.69
CA ASP A 128 0.17 -6.29 -15.94
C ASP A 128 0.86 -7.57 -16.43
N MET A 129 1.41 -8.35 -15.50
CA MET A 129 2.10 -9.61 -15.78
C MET A 129 1.13 -10.75 -16.16
N CYS A 130 -0.14 -10.68 -15.74
CA CYS A 130 -1.13 -11.75 -15.95
C CYS A 130 -2.23 -11.40 -16.96
N LYS A 131 -2.36 -10.14 -17.41
CA LYS A 131 -3.46 -9.66 -18.26
C LYS A 131 -3.63 -10.41 -19.59
N ALA A 132 -2.57 -11.04 -20.09
CA ALA A 132 -2.63 -11.85 -21.31
C ALA A 132 -3.36 -13.20 -21.10
N VAL A 133 -3.35 -13.70 -19.86
CA VAL A 133 -4.02 -14.96 -19.46
C VAL A 133 -5.42 -14.69 -18.93
N ASP A 134 -5.58 -13.59 -18.19
CA ASP A 134 -6.89 -13.16 -17.68
C ASP A 134 -7.03 -11.63 -17.69
N PRO A 135 -7.61 -11.03 -18.74
CA PRO A 135 -7.86 -9.60 -18.77
C PRO A 135 -9.06 -9.19 -17.90
N ALA A 136 -9.81 -10.14 -17.31
CA ALA A 136 -10.99 -9.86 -16.48
C ALA A 136 -10.66 -9.81 -14.98
N MET A 137 -9.38 -9.88 -14.60
CA MET A 137 -8.93 -9.71 -13.22
C MET A 137 -9.47 -8.41 -12.61
N VAL A 138 -9.69 -8.40 -11.29
CA VAL A 138 -10.18 -7.22 -10.59
C VAL A 138 -9.31 -6.92 -9.38
N ILE A 139 -8.78 -5.71 -9.31
CA ILE A 139 -8.12 -5.19 -8.10
C ILE A 139 -9.20 -4.63 -7.18
N THR A 140 -9.22 -5.11 -5.95
CA THR A 140 -10.24 -4.80 -4.95
C THR A 140 -9.61 -4.56 -3.57
N ASP A 141 -10.42 -4.04 -2.64
CA ASP A 141 -10.11 -3.99 -1.21
C ASP A 141 -8.76 -3.35 -0.85
N THR A 142 -8.33 -2.36 -1.64
CA THR A 142 -7.16 -1.53 -1.32
C THR A 142 -7.47 -0.68 -0.09
N CYS A 143 -6.86 -0.99 1.04
CA CYS A 143 -7.22 -0.36 2.30
C CYS A 143 -6.11 -0.46 3.37
N LEU A 144 -6.12 0.47 4.33
CA LEU A 144 -5.19 0.48 5.47
C LEU A 144 -5.63 -0.57 6.51
N LEU A 145 -4.76 -1.49 6.91
CA LEU A 145 -5.05 -2.48 7.94
C LEU A 145 -4.68 -1.99 9.34
N GLU A 146 -3.57 -1.26 9.45
CA GLU A 146 -3.02 -0.83 10.73
C GLU A 146 -2.18 0.42 10.53
N LYS A 147 -2.14 1.28 11.55
CA LYS A 147 -1.11 2.29 11.68
C LYS A 147 -0.74 2.53 13.13
N GLU A 148 0.52 2.89 13.35
CA GLU A 148 1.07 3.14 14.67
C GLU A 148 1.90 4.42 14.66
N GLY A 149 1.85 5.17 15.76
CA GLY A 149 2.70 6.32 16.03
C GLY A 149 2.04 7.68 15.76
N GLY A 150 2.69 8.73 16.27
CA GLY A 150 2.16 10.09 16.27
C GLY A 150 1.00 10.31 17.24
N LYS A 151 0.40 11.51 17.16
CA LYS A 151 -0.63 11.97 18.11
C LYS A 151 -1.85 11.06 18.21
N ARG A 152 -2.21 10.36 17.12
CA ARG A 152 -3.38 9.48 17.07
C ARG A 152 -3.08 8.05 17.51
N GLY A 153 -1.86 7.74 17.99
CA GLY A 153 -1.55 6.43 18.55
C GLY A 153 -1.71 5.27 17.56
N HIS A 154 -2.13 4.11 18.08
CA HIS A 154 -2.31 2.88 17.32
C HIS A 154 -3.75 2.72 16.84
N TRP A 155 -3.92 2.42 15.56
CA TRP A 155 -5.22 2.17 14.95
C TRP A 155 -5.16 0.86 14.16
N THR A 156 -6.20 0.04 14.28
CA THR A 156 -6.37 -1.20 13.52
C THR A 156 -7.76 -1.25 12.88
N ARG A 157 -7.83 -1.79 11.67
CA ARG A 157 -9.08 -2.01 10.96
C ARG A 157 -9.94 -3.03 11.71
N GLY A 158 -11.18 -2.66 12.00
CA GLY A 158 -12.10 -3.50 12.78
C GLY A 158 -11.87 -3.41 14.29
N GLY A 159 -10.87 -2.65 14.75
CA GLY A 159 -10.73 -2.27 16.16
C GLY A 159 -11.72 -1.18 16.57
N THR A 160 -11.92 -1.03 17.88
CA THR A 160 -12.71 0.08 18.45
C THR A 160 -12.11 1.41 17.99
N PRO A 161 -12.89 2.35 17.41
CA PRO A 161 -12.37 3.65 17.01
C PRO A 161 -11.80 4.39 18.23
N LEU A 162 -10.63 5.02 18.06
CA LEU A 162 -10.07 5.99 19.02
C LEU A 162 -10.91 7.27 19.09
#